data_AF-A0A355BF85-F1
#
_entry.id   AF-A0A355BF85-F1
#
_cell.length_a   1.000
_cell.length_b   1.000
_cell.length_c   1.000
_cell.angle_alpha   90.00
_cell.angle_beta   90.00
_cell.angle_gamma   90.00
#
_symmetry.space_group_name_H-M   'P 1'
#
loop_
_entity.id
_entity.type
_entity.pdbx_description
1 polymer ?
#
loop_
_entity_poly.entity_id
_entity_poly.type
_entity_poly.pdbx_seq_one_letter_code
_entity_poly.pdbx_strand_id
1 'polypeptide(L)'
;PGTSEHNTGLAADIVTPSYQTLNEGFAETTAAKWMAANAHYYGFVLRYPKDKQETTGIIFEPWHFRYVGLEHAQKMQENNWCLEEYLANR
;
A
#
# COMPACT_ATOMS: atom_id res chain seq x y z
N PRO A 1 -1.53 18.00 7.82
CA PRO A 1 -0.51 17.56 8.81
C PRO A 1 -1.19 16.94 10.04
N GLY A 2 -0.61 15.90 10.67
CA GLY A 2 -1.18 15.24 11.86
C GLY A 2 -2.03 13.98 11.59
N THR A 3 -2.29 13.67 10.33
CA THR A 3 -3.08 12.49 9.89
C THR A 3 -2.29 11.57 8.96
N SER A 4 -0.98 11.81 8.78
CA SER A 4 -0.15 11.02 7.87
C SER A 4 0.35 9.75 8.53
N GLU A 5 0.26 8.63 7.82
CA GLU A 5 0.78 7.35 8.30
C GLU A 5 2.32 7.36 8.42
N HIS A 6 3.03 8.20 7.66
CA HIS A 6 4.49 8.40 7.80
C HIS A 6 4.87 8.85 9.21
N ASN A 7 4.00 9.58 9.93
CA ASN A 7 4.27 10.00 11.30
C ASN A 7 4.31 8.83 12.30
N THR A 8 3.79 7.66 11.92
CA THR A 8 3.81 6.45 12.76
C THR A 8 5.10 5.65 12.63
N GLY A 9 5.91 5.92 11.59
CA GLY A 9 7.05 5.07 11.23
C GLY A 9 6.67 3.70 10.63
N LEU A 10 5.39 3.48 10.31
CA LEU A 10 4.90 2.22 9.72
C LEU A 10 4.61 2.33 8.22
N ALA A 11 4.71 3.52 7.63
CA ALA A 11 4.56 3.73 6.19
C ALA A 11 5.91 4.01 5.54
N ALA A 12 6.08 3.54 4.31
CA ALA A 12 7.27 3.75 3.50
C ALA A 12 6.88 4.02 2.05
N ASP A 13 7.49 5.06 1.47
CA ASP A 13 7.45 5.28 0.02
C ASP A 13 8.62 4.53 -0.61
N ILE A 14 8.31 3.57 -1.48
CA ILE A 14 9.30 2.66 -2.07
C ILE A 14 9.36 2.87 -3.57
N VAL A 15 10.57 3.11 -4.07
CA VAL A 15 10.88 3.33 -5.48
C VAL A 15 12.15 2.56 -5.86
N THR A 16 12.54 2.60 -7.14
CA THR A 16 13.76 1.94 -7.63
C THR A 16 14.77 2.96 -8.13
N PRO A 17 16.09 2.64 -8.15
CA PRO A 17 17.09 3.56 -8.72
C PRO A 17 16.77 4.02 -10.16
N SER A 18 16.12 3.16 -10.95
CA SER A 18 15.69 3.46 -12.33
C SER A 18 14.39 4.27 -12.45
N TYR A 19 13.62 4.41 -11.37
CA TYR A 19 12.36 5.14 -11.36
C TYR A 19 12.13 5.74 -9.98
N GLN A 20 12.57 6.98 -9.78
CA GLN A 20 12.54 7.68 -8.49
C GLN A 20 11.30 8.57 -8.29
N THR A 21 10.53 8.83 -9.34
CA THR A 21 9.38 9.73 -9.28
C THR A 21 8.19 9.06 -8.59
N LEU A 22 7.58 9.76 -7.63
CA LEU A 22 6.37 9.34 -6.94
C LEU A 22 5.13 9.73 -7.77
N ASN A 23 4.83 8.92 -8.79
CA ASN A 23 3.65 9.09 -9.62
C ASN A 23 3.10 7.73 -10.10
N GLU A 24 1.92 7.74 -10.72
CA GLU A 24 1.24 6.51 -11.15
C GLU A 24 2.08 5.65 -12.11
N GLY A 25 3.01 6.26 -12.86
CA GLY A 25 3.87 5.52 -13.79
C GLY A 25 4.80 4.52 -13.10
N PHE A 26 5.05 4.66 -11.78
CA PHE A 26 5.77 3.64 -11.02
C PHE A 26 5.06 2.28 -11.04
N ALA A 27 3.72 2.26 -11.13
CA ALA A 27 2.91 1.04 -11.22
C ALA A 27 3.28 0.16 -12.43
N GLU A 28 3.84 0.75 -13.48
CA GLU A 28 4.22 0.02 -14.68
C GLU A 28 5.55 -0.74 -14.55
N THR A 29 6.34 -0.40 -13.53
CA THR A 29 7.63 -1.05 -13.29
C THR A 29 7.46 -2.49 -12.82
N THR A 30 8.47 -3.32 -13.09
CA THR A 30 8.52 -4.70 -12.58
C THR A 30 8.53 -4.75 -11.05
N ALA A 31 9.18 -3.77 -10.40
CA ALA A 31 9.22 -3.66 -8.95
C ALA A 31 7.85 -3.38 -8.34
N ALA A 32 7.09 -2.40 -8.84
CA ALA A 32 5.76 -2.11 -8.31
C ALA A 32 4.80 -3.30 -8.50
N LYS A 33 4.83 -3.94 -9.67
CA LYS A 33 4.04 -5.16 -9.95
C LYS A 33 4.41 -6.30 -9.00
N TRP A 34 5.70 -6.49 -8.74
CA TRP A 34 6.16 -7.49 -7.77
C TRP A 34 5.71 -7.15 -6.34
N MET A 35 5.87 -5.90 -5.90
CA MET A 35 5.48 -5.50 -4.55
C MET A 35 3.96 -5.62 -4.35
N ALA A 36 3.14 -5.16 -5.29
CA ALA A 36 1.69 -5.32 -5.22
C ALA A 36 1.25 -6.80 -5.09
N ALA A 37 1.99 -7.72 -5.71
CA ALA A 37 1.70 -9.15 -5.63
C ALA A 37 2.33 -9.87 -4.43
N ASN A 38 3.35 -9.30 -3.76
CA ASN A 38 4.17 -10.04 -2.78
C ASN A 38 4.37 -9.35 -1.42
N ALA A 39 4.08 -8.04 -1.30
CA ALA A 39 4.37 -7.27 -0.08
C ALA A 39 3.70 -7.86 1.17
N HIS A 40 2.53 -8.49 1.02
CA HIS A 40 1.80 -9.11 2.12
C HIS A 40 2.56 -10.27 2.78
N TYR A 41 3.43 -10.98 2.07
CA TYR A 41 4.34 -11.98 2.66
C TYR A 41 5.36 -11.39 3.63
N TYR A 42 5.52 -10.07 3.63
CA TYR A 42 6.45 -9.33 4.49
C TYR A 42 5.72 -8.38 5.45
N GLY A 43 4.39 -8.49 5.55
CA GLY A 43 3.57 -7.69 6.47
C GLY A 43 3.24 -6.30 5.95
N PHE A 44 3.46 -6.03 4.66
CA PHE A 44 3.13 -4.77 4.01
C PHE A 44 1.91 -4.89 3.10
N VAL A 45 1.17 -3.80 2.97
CA VAL A 45 0.08 -3.66 2.00
C VAL A 45 0.29 -2.43 1.13
N LEU A 46 -0.15 -2.49 -0.12
CA LEU A 46 -0.32 -1.31 -0.96
C LEU A 46 -1.43 -0.47 -0.33
N ARG A 47 -1.07 0.68 0.23
CA ARG A 47 -1.94 1.36 1.18
C ARG A 47 -3.08 2.14 0.51
N TYR A 48 -2.84 2.66 -0.68
CA TYR A 48 -3.83 3.38 -1.49
C TYR A 48 -3.96 2.74 -2.89
N PRO A 49 -4.73 1.64 -3.04
CA PRO A 49 -5.02 1.01 -4.32
C PRO A 49 -5.95 1.85 -5.21
N LYS A 50 -5.85 1.66 -6.53
CA LYS A 50 -6.57 2.46 -7.53
C LYS A 50 -8.09 2.35 -7.43
N ASP A 51 -8.60 1.17 -7.07
CA ASP A 51 -10.03 0.87 -6.94
C ASP A 51 -10.61 1.24 -5.56
N LYS A 52 -9.80 1.82 -4.66
CA LYS A 52 -10.18 2.12 -3.27
C LYS A 52 -10.09 3.60 -2.91
N GLN A 53 -10.00 4.49 -3.90
CA GLN A 53 -9.90 5.92 -3.66
C GLN A 53 -11.11 6.49 -2.90
N GLU A 54 -12.34 6.06 -3.25
CA GLU A 54 -13.56 6.52 -2.56
C GLU A 54 -13.59 6.09 -1.08
N THR A 55 -12.96 4.97 -0.75
CA THR A 55 -12.93 4.43 0.62
C THR A 55 -11.78 5.01 1.44
N THR A 56 -10.59 5.12 0.84
CA THR A 56 -9.38 5.62 1.52
C THR A 56 -9.33 7.15 1.58
N GLY A 57 -10.03 7.84 0.66
CA GLY A 57 -9.96 9.29 0.48
C GLY A 57 -8.66 9.79 -0.14
N ILE A 58 -7.77 8.89 -0.57
CA ILE A 58 -6.46 9.21 -1.15
C ILE A 58 -6.37 8.60 -2.55
N ILE A 59 -5.72 9.32 -3.46
CA ILE A 59 -5.48 8.87 -4.83
C ILE A 59 -4.65 7.58 -4.88
N PHE A 60 -4.58 6.96 -6.04
CA PHE A 60 -3.69 5.82 -6.26
C PHE A 60 -2.22 6.19 -6.02
N GLU A 61 -1.57 5.52 -5.07
CA GLU A 61 -0.15 5.71 -4.77
C GLU A 61 0.61 4.37 -4.85
N PRO A 62 1.04 3.93 -6.05
CA PRO A 62 1.73 2.65 -6.24
C PRO A 62 3.05 2.51 -5.49
N TRP A 63 3.58 3.60 -4.92
CA TRP A 63 4.81 3.63 -4.15
C TRP A 63 4.57 3.55 -2.63
N HIS A 64 3.34 3.78 -2.15
CA HIS A 64 3.06 3.93 -0.72
C HIS A 64 2.65 2.59 -0.08
N PHE A 65 3.53 2.05 0.77
CA PHE A 65 3.31 0.80 1.47
C PHE A 65 3.19 1.01 2.97
N ARG A 66 2.23 0.29 3.58
CA ARG A 66 1.97 0.34 5.02
C ARG A 66 2.26 -1.01 5.66
N TYR A 67 3.09 -1.04 6.68
CA TYR A 67 3.29 -2.20 7.54
C TYR A 67 2.08 -2.38 8.48
N VAL A 68 1.49 -3.57 8.43
CA VAL A 68 0.36 -4.01 9.27
C VAL A 68 0.64 -5.34 9.97
N GLY A 69 1.80 -5.97 9.73
CA GLY A 69 2.13 -7.30 10.24
C GLY A 69 1.64 -8.43 9.34
N LEU A 70 2.27 -9.61 9.45
CA LEU A 70 2.10 -10.73 8.53
C LEU A 70 0.65 -11.22 8.43
N GLU A 71 0.04 -11.56 9.55
CA GLU A 71 -1.34 -12.09 9.60
C GLU A 71 -2.34 -11.11 8.98
N HIS A 72 -2.23 -9.83 9.30
CA HIS A 72 -3.17 -8.81 8.84
C HIS A 72 -2.98 -8.50 7.36
N ALA A 73 -1.73 -8.41 6.88
CA ALA A 73 -1.45 -8.19 5.47
C ALA A 73 -1.96 -9.36 4.61
N GLN A 74 -1.80 -10.60 5.07
CA GLN A 74 -2.36 -11.78 4.41
C GLN A 74 -3.89 -11.71 4.32
N LYS A 75 -4.58 -11.46 5.44
CA LYS A 75 -6.05 -11.35 5.46
C LYS A 75 -6.55 -10.21 4.56
N MET A 76 -5.86 -9.07 4.53
CA MET A 76 -6.18 -7.96 3.64
C MET A 76 -6.02 -8.34 2.16
N GLN A 77 -4.92 -9.01 1.81
CA GLN A 77 -4.66 -9.47 0.44
C GLN A 77 -5.71 -10.48 -0.04
N GLU A 78 -6.04 -11.48 0.78
CA GLU A 78 -7.01 -12.53 0.45
C GLU A 78 -8.42 -11.97 0.16
N ASN A 79 -8.79 -10.88 0.83
CA ASN A 79 -10.10 -10.26 0.71
C ASN A 79 -10.11 -9.04 -0.24
N ASN A 80 -8.97 -8.69 -0.85
CA ASN A 80 -8.79 -7.47 -1.63
C ASN A 80 -9.28 -6.20 -0.89
N TRP A 81 -8.85 -6.07 0.37
CA TRP A 81 -9.24 -4.98 1.26
C TRP A 81 -8.17 -3.90 1.39
N CYS A 82 -8.61 -2.63 1.41
CA CYS A 82 -7.81 -1.56 2.00
C CYS A 82 -7.88 -1.60 3.53
N LEU A 83 -7.08 -0.76 4.22
CA LEU A 83 -7.00 -0.77 5.67
C LEU A 83 -8.34 -0.42 6.33
N GLU A 84 -9.09 0.51 5.75
CA GLU A 84 -10.42 0.92 6.21
C GLU A 84 -11.41 -0.23 6.18
N GLU A 85 -11.46 -0.98 5.07
CA GLU A 85 -12.32 -2.15 4.92
C GLU A 85 -11.93 -3.26 5.92
N TYR A 86 -10.62 -3.49 6.10
CA TYR A 86 -10.14 -4.44 7.10
C TYR A 86 -10.58 -4.07 8.52
N LEU A 87 -10.43 -2.79 8.91
CA LEU A 87 -10.83 -2.32 10.23
C LEU A 87 -12.34 -2.44 10.47
N ALA A 88 -13.15 -2.32 9.41
CA ALA A 88 -14.61 -2.47 9.49
C ALA A 88 -15.08 -3.94 9.58
N ASN A 89 -14.25 -4.91 9.16
CA ASN A 89 -14.63 -6.33 9.03
C ASN A 89 -13.76 -7.29 9.87
N ARG A 90 -12.91 -6.78 10.76
CA ARG A 90 -12.00 -7.61 11.57
C ARG A 90 -12.61 -8.19 12.83
#